data_AF-A0A2P7RCR2-F1
#
_entry.id   AF-A0A2P7RCR2-F1
#
_cell.length_a   1.000
_cell.length_b   1.000
_cell.length_c   1.000
_cell.angle_alpha   90.00
_cell.angle_beta   90.00
_cell.angle_gamma   90.00
#
_symmetry.space_group_name_H-M   'P 1'
#
loop_
_entity.id
_entity.type
_entity.pdbx_description
1 polymer ?
#
loop_
_entity_poly.entity_id
_entity_poly.type
_entity_poly.pdbx_seq_one_letter_code
_entity_poly.pdbx_strand_id
1 'polypeptide(L)'
;MEAELNSMQASLEQRFQELASLTRTLEEERKQTEHNQSELAAVRQSLQQAEQERDAARNEQNISQAALSSAQAELSAAQVALAELKAEQETRYNELAILTQMLEEEREQSEQARASASAKPQAQPALIKATQTEPTVESSPTAPAAKPEPEPEPEPELQQPVRLELTEEERQKMKEFVALVAESGLFNAEWYLKTYTDVAAHKPSADNPAEHYVLYGGFEGRNPGPGFDSSFYLRTNKDVLDGKVNPLVHYLRFGQAENRKARPDNTKVKK
;
A
#
# COMPACT_ATOMS: atom_id res chain seq x y z
N MET A 1 -26.22 42.41 -109.70
CA MET A 1 -27.54 42.30 -109.04
C MET A 1 -27.92 40.85 -108.72
N GLU A 2 -28.25 39.97 -109.67
CA GLU A 2 -28.63 38.56 -109.32
C GLU A 2 -27.49 37.74 -108.68
N ALA A 3 -26.26 37.84 -109.19
CA ALA A 3 -25.12 37.13 -108.62
C ALA A 3 -24.77 37.59 -107.18
N GLU A 4 -24.94 38.88 -106.90
CA GLU A 4 -24.72 39.45 -105.56
C GLU A 4 -25.84 39.04 -104.59
N LEU A 5 -27.09 38.99 -105.06
CA LEU A 5 -28.23 38.50 -104.28
C LEU A 5 -28.04 37.03 -103.90
N ASN A 6 -27.62 36.19 -104.85
CA ASN A 6 -27.33 34.77 -104.60
C ASN A 6 -26.14 34.58 -103.64
N SER A 7 -25.08 35.38 -103.77
CA SER A 7 -23.95 35.35 -102.84
C SER A 7 -24.36 35.78 -101.42
N MET A 8 -25.21 36.80 -101.30
CA MET A 8 -25.71 37.29 -100.02
C MET A 8 -26.65 36.26 -99.37
N GLN A 9 -27.49 35.59 -100.15
CA GLN A 9 -28.34 34.50 -99.70
C GLN A 9 -27.52 33.30 -99.21
N ALA A 10 -26.45 32.93 -99.90
CA ALA A 10 -25.55 31.85 -99.47
C ALA A 10 -24.81 32.20 -98.16
N SER A 11 -24.34 33.44 -98.00
CA SER A 11 -23.70 33.88 -96.75
C SER A 11 -24.68 33.94 -95.57
N LEU A 12 -25.92 34.34 -95.83
CA LEU A 12 -26.98 34.34 -94.83
C LEU A 12 -27.29 32.91 -94.37
N GLU A 13 -27.40 31.96 -95.31
CA GLU A 13 -27.63 30.54 -95.01
C GLU A 13 -26.49 29.96 -94.16
N GLN A 14 -25.24 30.26 -94.50
CA GLN A 14 -24.08 29.83 -93.70
C GLN A 14 -24.13 30.38 -92.27
N ARG A 15 -24.47 31.67 -92.09
CA ARG A 15 -24.62 32.27 -90.76
C ARG A 15 -25.76 31.65 -89.95
N PHE A 16 -26.87 31.28 -90.60
CA PHE A 16 -27.96 30.56 -89.92
C PHE A 16 -27.52 29.17 -89.45
N GLN A 17 -26.75 28.45 -90.26
CA GLN A 17 -26.18 27.15 -89.87
C GLN A 17 -25.18 27.30 -88.70
N GLU A 18 -24.31 28.31 -88.75
CA GLU A 18 -23.39 28.64 -87.65
C GLU A 18 -24.15 28.98 -86.35
N LEU A 19 -25.19 29.83 -86.41
CA LEU A 19 -26.02 30.17 -85.26
C LEU A 19 -26.76 28.96 -84.68
N ALA A 20 -27.26 28.07 -85.53
CA ALA A 20 -27.89 26.82 -85.09
C ALA A 20 -26.89 25.91 -84.37
N SER A 21 -25.66 25.81 -84.87
CA SER A 21 -24.59 25.04 -84.22
C SER A 21 -24.20 25.62 -82.86
N LEU A 22 -24.01 26.95 -82.78
CA LEU A 22 -23.66 27.65 -81.55
C LEU A 22 -24.75 27.51 -80.49
N THR A 23 -26.02 27.61 -80.90
CA THR A 23 -27.16 27.45 -79.99
C THR A 23 -27.21 26.04 -79.41
N ARG A 24 -26.94 25.01 -80.23
CA ARG A 24 -26.86 23.62 -79.77
C ARG A 24 -25.72 23.42 -78.77
N THR A 25 -24.53 23.93 -79.07
CA THR A 25 -23.37 23.86 -78.15
C THR A 25 -23.67 24.56 -76.84
N LEU A 26 -24.27 25.74 -76.88
CA LEU A 26 -24.59 26.53 -75.69
C LEU A 26 -25.63 25.80 -74.81
N GLU A 27 -26.61 25.12 -75.42
CA GLU A 27 -27.57 24.29 -74.68
C GLU A 27 -26.91 23.03 -74.07
N GLU A 28 -25.96 22.41 -74.77
CA GLU A 28 -25.17 21.29 -74.23
C GLU A 28 -24.29 21.74 -73.05
N GLU A 29 -23.62 22.90 -73.14
CA GLU A 29 -22.85 23.48 -72.04
C GLU A 29 -23.72 23.89 -70.85
N ARG A 30 -24.93 24.43 -71.09
CA ARG A 30 -25.88 24.75 -70.02
C ARG A 30 -26.28 23.50 -69.25
N LYS A 31 -26.63 22.42 -69.95
CA LYS A 31 -26.96 21.12 -69.34
C LYS A 31 -25.79 20.56 -68.55
N GLN A 32 -24.57 20.65 -69.09
CA GLN A 32 -23.38 20.22 -68.37
C GLN A 32 -23.14 21.05 -67.10
N THR A 33 -23.36 22.36 -67.16
CA THR A 33 -23.22 23.25 -66.01
C THR A 33 -24.25 22.94 -64.93
N GLU A 34 -25.51 22.72 -65.30
CA GLU A 34 -26.59 22.30 -64.39
C GLU A 34 -26.25 20.95 -63.72
N HIS A 35 -25.73 19.99 -64.50
CA HIS A 35 -25.28 18.70 -63.98
C HIS A 35 -24.13 18.87 -62.97
N ASN A 36 -23.07 19.60 -63.34
CA ASN A 36 -21.93 19.87 -62.46
C ASN A 36 -22.35 20.60 -61.18
N GLN A 37 -23.32 21.53 -61.25
CA GLN A 37 -23.85 22.23 -60.09
C GLN A 37 -24.61 21.28 -59.15
N SER A 38 -25.38 20.34 -59.71
CA SER A 38 -26.06 19.30 -58.93
C SER A 38 -25.06 18.39 -58.22
N GLU A 39 -24.00 17.96 -58.92
CA GLU A 39 -22.94 17.14 -58.31
C GLU A 39 -22.21 17.90 -57.20
N LEU A 40 -21.86 19.17 -57.43
CA LEU A 40 -21.21 20.02 -56.42
C LEU A 40 -22.10 20.21 -55.18
N ALA A 41 -23.41 20.35 -55.36
CA ALA A 41 -24.37 20.44 -54.25
C ALA A 41 -24.40 19.14 -53.43
N ALA A 42 -24.42 17.99 -54.10
CA ALA A 42 -24.36 16.68 -53.43
C ALA A 42 -23.06 16.51 -52.63
N VAL A 43 -21.91 16.85 -53.22
CA VAL A 43 -20.60 16.77 -52.53
C VAL A 43 -20.56 17.69 -51.30
N ARG A 44 -21.08 18.92 -51.41
CA ARG A 44 -21.15 19.85 -50.26
C ARG A 44 -22.02 19.29 -49.13
N GLN A 45 -23.15 18.69 -49.47
CA GLN A 45 -24.01 18.07 -48.48
C GLN A 45 -23.30 16.89 -47.78
N SER A 46 -22.63 16.03 -48.53
CA SER A 46 -21.84 14.93 -47.96
C SER A 46 -20.70 15.43 -47.08
N LEU A 47 -20.02 16.52 -47.48
CA LEU A 47 -18.97 17.13 -46.66
C LEU A 47 -19.53 17.66 -45.33
N GLN A 48 -20.65 18.38 -45.38
CA GLN A 48 -21.30 18.89 -44.18
C GLN A 48 -21.70 17.77 -43.22
N GLN A 49 -22.22 16.66 -43.74
CA GLN A 49 -22.55 15.49 -42.93
C GLN A 49 -21.30 14.88 -42.29
N ALA A 50 -20.22 14.71 -43.05
CA ALA A 50 -18.96 14.18 -42.54
C ALA A 50 -18.35 15.09 -41.45
N GLU A 51 -18.46 16.41 -41.59
CA GLU A 51 -18.02 17.37 -40.57
C GLU A 51 -18.84 17.23 -39.27
N GLN A 52 -20.16 17.07 -39.37
CA GLN A 52 -21.02 16.84 -38.21
C GLN A 52 -20.69 15.53 -37.50
N GLU A 53 -20.48 14.45 -38.26
CA GLU A 53 -20.08 13.14 -37.72
C GLU A 53 -18.72 13.21 -37.02
N ARG A 54 -17.76 13.92 -37.62
CA ARG A 54 -16.43 14.15 -37.02
C ARG A 54 -16.54 14.91 -35.71
N ASP A 55 -17.34 15.97 -35.66
CA ASP A 55 -17.49 16.80 -34.46
C ASP A 55 -18.23 16.05 -33.34
N ALA A 56 -19.22 15.22 -33.69
CA ALA A 56 -19.87 14.30 -32.75
C ALA A 56 -18.88 13.27 -32.16
N ALA A 57 -18.09 12.62 -33.03
CA ALA A 57 -17.06 11.67 -32.60
C ALA A 57 -16.00 12.32 -31.70
N ARG A 58 -15.62 13.57 -31.98
CA ARG A 58 -14.69 14.34 -31.14
C ARG A 58 -15.28 14.62 -29.76
N ASN A 59 -16.58 14.95 -29.69
CA ASN A 59 -17.25 15.15 -28.41
C ASN A 59 -17.31 13.86 -27.58
N GLU A 60 -17.65 12.73 -28.21
CA GLU A 60 -17.63 11.42 -27.55
C GLU A 60 -16.24 11.03 -27.04
N GLN A 61 -15.20 11.31 -27.84
CA GLN A 61 -13.81 11.10 -27.45
C GLN A 61 -13.44 11.94 -26.21
N ASN A 62 -13.84 13.21 -26.18
CA ASN A 62 -13.58 14.08 -25.03
C ASN A 62 -14.27 13.58 -23.75
N ILE A 63 -15.52 13.12 -23.85
CA ILE A 63 -16.26 12.53 -22.72
C ILE A 63 -15.55 11.27 -22.22
N SER A 64 -15.17 10.39 -23.15
CA SER A 64 -14.45 9.15 -22.83
C SER A 64 -13.10 9.43 -22.16
N GLN A 65 -12.38 10.46 -22.64
CA GLN A 65 -11.11 10.88 -22.06
C GLN A 65 -11.28 11.45 -20.64
N ALA A 66 -12.33 12.24 -20.41
CA ALA A 66 -12.65 12.76 -19.08
C ALA A 66 -12.99 11.63 -18.09
N ALA A 67 -13.80 10.66 -18.53
CA ALA A 67 -14.13 9.48 -17.72
C ALA A 67 -12.88 8.64 -17.40
N LEU A 68 -11.98 8.44 -18.37
CA LEU A 68 -10.72 7.74 -18.16
C LEU A 68 -9.83 8.45 -17.13
N SER A 69 -9.72 9.78 -17.21
CA SER A 69 -8.96 10.59 -16.25
C SER A 69 -9.51 10.46 -14.83
N SER A 70 -10.84 10.46 -14.66
CA SER A 70 -11.50 10.24 -13.36
C SER A 70 -11.19 8.85 -12.81
N ALA A 71 -11.33 7.80 -13.62
CA ALA A 71 -11.03 6.43 -13.21
C ALA A 71 -9.54 6.24 -12.82
N GLN A 72 -8.63 6.92 -13.53
CA GLN A 72 -7.21 6.91 -13.19
C GLN A 72 -6.92 7.59 -11.84
N ALA A 73 -7.61 8.70 -11.54
CA ALA A 73 -7.49 9.37 -10.25
C ALA A 73 -7.97 8.46 -9.11
N GLU A 74 -9.14 7.81 -9.27
CA GLU A 74 -9.67 6.85 -8.29
C GLU A 74 -8.72 5.67 -8.09
N LEU A 75 -8.18 5.10 -9.17
CA LEU A 75 -7.20 4.01 -9.09
C LEU A 75 -5.94 4.45 -8.32
N SER A 76 -5.44 5.65 -8.57
CA SER A 76 -4.26 6.17 -7.88
C SER A 76 -4.52 6.34 -6.38
N ALA A 77 -5.70 6.83 -5.98
CA ALA A 77 -6.09 6.94 -4.59
C ALA A 77 -6.20 5.57 -3.92
N ALA A 78 -6.80 4.59 -4.60
CA ALA A 78 -6.88 3.22 -4.10
C ALA A 78 -5.51 2.55 -3.93
N GLN A 79 -4.56 2.84 -4.82
CA GLN A 79 -3.18 2.34 -4.71
C GLN A 79 -2.45 2.92 -3.48
N VAL A 80 -2.64 4.21 -3.18
CA VAL A 80 -2.09 4.84 -1.98
C VAL A 80 -2.68 4.19 -0.73
N ALA A 81 -4.00 4.05 -0.64
CA ALA A 81 -4.66 3.40 0.48
C ALA A 81 -4.20 1.95 0.68
N LEU A 82 -3.99 1.21 -0.40
CA LEU A 82 -3.46 -0.16 -0.35
C LEU A 82 -2.02 -0.19 0.18
N ALA A 83 -1.18 0.78 -0.19
CA ALA A 83 0.19 0.88 0.31
C ALA A 83 0.22 1.17 1.82
N GLU A 84 -0.65 2.06 2.29
CA GLU A 84 -0.81 2.37 3.73
C GLU A 84 -1.25 1.13 4.53
N LEU A 85 -2.26 0.40 4.05
CA LEU A 85 -2.73 -0.81 4.71
C LEU A 85 -1.64 -1.90 4.78
N LYS A 86 -0.83 -2.03 3.73
CA LYS A 86 0.31 -2.96 3.72
C LYS A 86 1.36 -2.59 4.75
N ALA A 87 1.71 -1.30 4.85
CA ALA A 87 2.65 -0.83 5.87
C ALA A 87 2.10 -1.08 7.28
N GLU A 88 0.81 -0.86 7.51
CA GLU A 88 0.17 -1.19 8.78
C GLU A 88 0.20 -2.70 9.08
N GLN A 89 -0.04 -3.55 8.08
CA GLN A 89 0.04 -5.00 8.25
C GLN A 89 1.45 -5.45 8.62
N GLU A 90 2.48 -4.89 7.97
CA GLU A 90 3.88 -5.20 8.26
C GLU A 90 4.27 -4.77 9.67
N THR A 91 3.75 -3.62 10.12
CA THR A 91 3.86 -3.16 11.52
C THR A 91 3.36 -4.21 12.50
N ARG A 92 2.11 -4.64 12.31
CA ARG A 92 1.46 -5.62 13.19
C ARG A 92 2.21 -6.95 13.17
N TYR A 93 2.74 -7.36 12.03
CA TYR A 93 3.52 -8.59 11.92
C TYR A 93 4.82 -8.52 12.73
N ASN A 94 5.54 -7.41 12.61
CA ASN A 94 6.81 -7.23 13.33
C ASN A 94 6.59 -7.09 14.83
N GLU A 95 5.53 -6.39 15.24
CA GLU A 95 5.09 -6.37 16.64
C GLU A 95 4.82 -7.80 17.14
N LEU A 96 3.98 -8.57 16.47
CA LEU A 96 3.67 -9.96 16.85
C LEU A 96 4.92 -10.84 16.92
N ALA A 97 5.88 -10.67 16.02
CA ALA A 97 7.13 -11.42 16.03
C ALA A 97 7.95 -11.14 17.30
N ILE A 98 8.07 -9.86 17.67
CA ILE A 98 8.74 -9.46 18.92
C ILE A 98 8.02 -10.08 20.12
N LEU A 99 6.69 -9.96 20.19
CA LEU A 99 5.94 -10.47 21.34
C LEU A 99 6.02 -12.00 21.47
N THR A 100 5.95 -12.71 20.35
CA THR A 100 6.10 -14.17 20.31
C THR A 100 7.45 -14.57 20.91
N GLN A 101 8.51 -13.88 20.52
CA GLN A 101 9.84 -14.15 21.05
C GLN A 101 9.98 -13.80 22.54
N MET A 102 9.39 -12.69 22.97
CA MET A 102 9.41 -12.30 24.38
C MET A 102 8.68 -13.31 25.27
N LEU A 103 7.57 -13.87 24.80
CA LEU A 103 6.84 -14.93 25.50
C LEU A 103 7.66 -16.22 25.60
N GLU A 104 8.38 -16.57 24.53
CA GLU A 104 9.27 -17.74 24.54
C GLU A 104 10.43 -17.56 25.52
N GLU A 105 11.09 -16.39 25.53
CA GLU A 105 12.16 -16.07 26.48
C GLU A 105 11.68 -16.12 27.94
N GLU A 106 10.50 -15.57 28.23
CA GLU A 106 9.91 -15.61 29.57
C GLU A 106 9.57 -17.04 29.99
N ARG A 107 9.07 -17.85 29.06
CA ARG A 107 8.82 -19.27 29.28
C ARG A 107 10.11 -20.02 29.59
N GLU A 108 11.17 -19.84 28.81
CA GLU A 108 12.47 -20.47 29.02
C GLU A 108 13.09 -20.06 30.37
N GLN A 109 13.01 -18.79 30.74
CA GLN A 109 13.46 -18.30 32.05
C GLN A 109 12.65 -18.93 33.19
N SER A 110 11.32 -19.05 33.02
CA SER A 110 10.46 -19.72 34.00
C SER A 110 10.78 -21.21 34.15
N GLU A 111 11.11 -21.88 33.05
CA GLU A 111 11.50 -23.30 33.01
C GLU A 111 12.89 -23.50 33.65
N GLN A 112 13.87 -22.63 33.37
CA GLN A 112 15.17 -22.64 34.03
C GLN A 112 15.08 -22.31 35.53
N ALA A 113 14.22 -21.37 35.93
CA ALA A 113 13.95 -21.07 37.35
C ALA A 113 13.32 -22.27 38.06
N ARG A 114 12.38 -22.98 37.42
CA ARG A 114 11.82 -24.24 37.94
C ARG A 114 12.87 -25.36 38.04
N ALA A 115 13.70 -25.52 37.02
CA ALA A 115 14.75 -26.54 37.00
C ALA A 115 15.83 -26.30 38.08
N SER A 116 16.22 -25.04 38.31
CA SER A 116 17.17 -24.65 39.35
C SER A 116 16.58 -24.72 40.77
N ALA A 117 15.28 -24.46 40.94
CA ALA A 117 14.57 -24.65 42.21
C ALA A 117 14.47 -26.14 42.62
N SER A 118 14.45 -27.06 41.66
CA SER A 118 14.37 -28.52 41.92
C SER A 118 15.72 -29.18 42.29
N ALA A 119 16.83 -28.43 42.36
CA ALA A 119 18.19 -28.97 42.52
C ALA A 119 18.80 -28.86 43.95
N LYS A 120 18.03 -28.56 45.01
CA LYS A 120 18.53 -28.59 46.41
C LYS A 120 18.23 -29.94 47.11
N PRO A 121 19.22 -30.64 47.70
CA PRO A 121 18.97 -31.88 48.46
C PRO A 121 18.45 -31.62 49.88
N GLN A 122 17.69 -32.60 50.36
CA GLN A 122 16.95 -32.70 51.63
C GLN A 122 17.77 -32.48 52.92
N ALA A 123 17.13 -31.92 53.94
CA ALA A 123 17.39 -32.22 55.36
C ALA A 123 16.07 -32.24 56.16
N GLN A 124 16.02 -33.17 57.11
CA GLN A 124 14.88 -33.87 57.74
C GLN A 124 14.09 -33.10 58.85
N PRO A 125 12.98 -33.67 59.37
CA PRO A 125 11.92 -32.96 60.10
C PRO A 125 12.08 -33.02 61.64
N ALA A 126 11.48 -32.06 62.36
CA ALA A 126 11.28 -32.16 63.81
C ALA A 126 9.97 -31.51 64.28
N LEU A 127 9.21 -32.30 65.05
CA LEU A 127 7.97 -32.01 65.79
C LEU A 127 8.04 -30.76 66.69
N ILE A 128 6.87 -30.15 66.99
CA ILE A 128 6.18 -30.19 68.32
C ILE A 128 4.85 -29.37 68.30
N LYS A 129 3.76 -30.07 68.69
CA LYS A 129 2.47 -29.74 69.39
C LYS A 129 1.93 -28.29 69.43
N ALA A 130 0.67 -28.08 68.99
CA ALA A 130 -0.60 -28.04 69.78
C ALA A 130 -0.68 -26.85 70.76
N THR A 131 -1.69 -25.97 70.77
CA THR A 131 -3.11 -26.27 71.06
C THR A 131 -4.08 -25.15 70.65
N GLN A 132 -5.29 -25.59 70.31
CA GLN A 132 -6.60 -24.94 70.12
C GLN A 132 -6.98 -23.84 71.13
N THR A 133 -7.82 -22.88 70.70
CA THR A 133 -9.23 -22.73 71.15
C THR A 133 -10.02 -21.81 70.18
N GLU A 134 -11.05 -22.37 69.54
CA GLU A 134 -12.22 -21.69 68.93
C GLU A 134 -13.34 -21.49 70.01
N PRO A 135 -14.65 -21.31 69.69
CA PRO A 135 -15.41 -20.21 69.03
C PRO A 135 -16.56 -19.73 69.96
N THR A 136 -17.61 -18.98 69.54
CA THR A 136 -18.98 -19.42 69.12
C THR A 136 -19.84 -18.12 69.07
N VAL A 137 -20.88 -17.87 68.25
CA VAL A 137 -22.21 -18.55 68.21
C VAL A 137 -23.02 -18.23 66.92
N GLU A 138 -23.67 -19.28 66.37
CA GLU A 138 -25.02 -19.40 65.74
C GLU A 138 -25.51 -18.42 64.63
N SER A 139 -26.28 -18.80 63.58
CA SER A 139 -27.12 -19.97 63.26
C SER A 139 -27.59 -19.92 61.78
N SER A 140 -27.92 -21.07 61.16
CA SER A 140 -28.65 -21.24 59.87
C SER A 140 -30.19 -21.34 60.11
N PRO A 141 -31.13 -21.66 59.17
CA PRO A 141 -31.07 -22.03 57.72
C PRO A 141 -32.22 -21.47 56.81
N THR A 142 -32.27 -21.82 55.50
CA THR A 142 -33.46 -22.28 54.69
C THR A 142 -33.26 -22.13 53.15
N ALA A 143 -33.67 -23.14 52.37
CA ALA A 143 -33.73 -23.22 50.87
C ALA A 143 -35.21 -23.45 50.43
N PRO A 144 -35.66 -23.72 49.15
CA PRO A 144 -35.18 -23.53 47.75
C PRO A 144 -36.28 -23.00 46.74
N ALA A 145 -35.98 -22.94 45.42
CA ALA A 145 -36.83 -23.27 44.22
C ALA A 145 -37.13 -22.23 43.08
N ALA A 146 -36.74 -22.62 41.84
CA ALA A 146 -37.40 -22.57 40.51
C ALA A 146 -37.61 -21.29 39.62
N LYS A 147 -36.87 -21.28 38.49
CA LYS A 147 -37.05 -20.81 37.05
C LYS A 147 -38.25 -19.92 36.60
N PRO A 148 -38.07 -19.01 35.61
CA PRO A 148 -38.18 -19.37 34.16
C PRO A 148 -37.16 -18.67 33.21
N GLU A 149 -37.14 -19.16 31.97
CA GLU A 149 -36.30 -18.90 30.79
C GLU A 149 -36.61 -17.57 30.06
N PRO A 150 -35.63 -16.90 29.40
CA PRO A 150 -35.96 -15.95 28.33
C PRO A 150 -35.17 -16.17 27.02
N GLU A 151 -35.94 -16.39 25.95
CA GLU A 151 -35.89 -15.83 24.56
C GLU A 151 -34.58 -15.82 23.70
N PRO A 152 -34.73 -15.88 22.35
CA PRO A 152 -33.69 -16.31 21.42
C PRO A 152 -32.61 -15.24 21.19
N GLU A 153 -31.35 -15.70 21.13
CA GLU A 153 -30.18 -14.87 20.85
C GLU A 153 -30.30 -14.17 19.48
N PRO A 154 -29.96 -12.87 19.38
CA PRO A 154 -29.85 -12.19 18.09
C PRO A 154 -28.66 -12.78 17.30
N GLU A 155 -28.87 -12.99 16.00
CA GLU A 155 -27.85 -13.46 15.05
C GLU A 155 -26.56 -12.61 15.16
N PRO A 156 -25.36 -13.22 15.02
CA PRO A 156 -24.11 -12.49 15.20
C PRO A 156 -23.98 -11.43 14.11
N GLU A 157 -24.12 -10.15 14.51
CA GLU A 157 -23.61 -9.04 13.73
C GLU A 157 -22.15 -9.36 13.37
N LEU A 158 -21.84 -9.34 12.08
CA LEU A 158 -20.47 -9.49 11.57
C LEU A 158 -19.60 -8.43 12.25
N GLN A 159 -18.89 -8.86 13.29
CA GLN A 159 -18.03 -8.00 14.07
C GLN A 159 -17.00 -7.38 13.12
N GLN A 160 -16.89 -6.06 13.23
CA GLN A 160 -15.83 -5.24 12.65
C GLN A 160 -14.48 -5.97 12.78
N PRO A 161 -13.55 -5.80 11.82
CA PRO A 161 -12.30 -6.56 11.81
C PRO A 161 -11.63 -6.48 13.18
N VAL A 162 -11.40 -7.65 13.79
CA VAL A 162 -10.79 -7.79 15.12
C VAL A 162 -9.49 -6.98 15.13
N ARG A 163 -9.54 -5.81 15.77
CA ARG A 163 -8.36 -5.02 16.10
C ARG A 163 -7.69 -5.79 17.23
N LEU A 164 -6.68 -6.60 16.91
CA LEU A 164 -5.79 -7.16 17.92
C LEU A 164 -5.05 -5.98 18.55
N GLU A 165 -5.61 -5.43 19.62
CA GLU A 165 -4.92 -4.46 20.45
C GLU A 165 -3.80 -5.22 21.16
N LEU A 166 -2.54 -4.81 20.94
CA LEU A 166 -1.41 -5.24 21.77
C LEU A 166 -1.84 -5.15 23.24
N THR A 167 -1.52 -6.14 24.06
CA THR A 167 -1.78 -6.04 25.49
C THR A 167 -0.93 -4.92 26.10
N GLU A 168 -1.32 -4.41 27.26
CA GLU A 168 -0.56 -3.33 27.91
C GLU A 168 0.87 -3.75 28.28
N GLU A 169 1.05 -5.02 28.64
CA GLU A 169 2.35 -5.61 28.95
C GLU A 169 3.26 -5.62 27.72
N GLU A 170 2.71 -5.96 26.57
CA GLU A 170 3.40 -5.99 25.28
C GLU A 170 3.80 -4.59 24.81
N ARG A 171 2.92 -3.59 24.98
CA ARG A 171 3.26 -2.18 24.73
C ARG A 171 4.37 -1.67 25.64
N GLN A 172 4.33 -2.04 26.92
CA GLN A 172 5.34 -1.61 27.89
C GLN A 172 6.71 -2.20 27.54
N LYS A 173 6.74 -3.50 27.24
CA LYS A 173 7.93 -4.20 26.74
C LYS A 173 8.50 -3.58 25.46
N MET A 174 7.65 -3.18 24.52
CA MET A 174 8.08 -2.46 23.31
C MET A 174 8.79 -1.14 23.65
N LYS A 175 8.19 -0.33 24.52
CA LYS A 175 8.79 0.94 24.96
C LYS A 175 10.16 0.73 25.61
N GLU A 176 10.34 -0.35 26.36
CA GLU A 176 11.62 -0.71 26.97
C GLU A 176 12.68 -1.02 25.91
N PHE A 177 12.35 -1.74 24.83
CA PHE A 177 13.31 -1.97 23.74
C PHE A 177 13.65 -0.72 22.95
N VAL A 178 12.66 0.16 22.72
CA VAL A 178 12.90 1.46 22.09
C VAL A 178 13.85 2.30 22.96
N ALA A 179 13.61 2.36 24.27
CA ALA A 179 14.48 3.04 25.21
C ALA A 179 15.88 2.42 25.22
N LEU A 180 15.99 1.08 25.29
CA LEU A 180 17.27 0.35 25.27
C LEU A 180 18.08 0.69 24.01
N VAL A 181 17.45 0.71 22.83
CA VAL A 181 18.11 1.07 21.57
C VAL A 181 18.52 2.54 21.56
N ALA A 182 17.63 3.44 21.96
CA ALA A 182 17.90 4.88 21.97
C ALA A 182 19.05 5.24 22.95
N GLU A 183 19.11 4.59 24.10
CA GLU A 183 20.10 4.84 25.16
C GLU A 183 21.43 4.09 24.94
N SER A 184 21.46 3.11 24.04
CA SER A 184 22.64 2.28 23.78
C SER A 184 23.88 3.03 23.26
N GLY A 185 23.69 4.25 22.74
CA GLY A 185 24.72 5.01 22.03
C GLY A 185 25.12 4.44 20.66
N LEU A 186 24.55 3.29 20.25
CA LEU A 186 24.75 2.69 18.93
C LEU A 186 23.70 3.16 17.91
N PHE A 187 22.56 3.63 18.39
CA PHE A 187 21.54 4.28 17.57
C PHE A 187 21.81 5.78 17.45
N ASN A 188 21.76 6.32 16.23
CA ASN A 188 21.89 7.75 15.98
C ASN A 188 20.72 8.23 15.12
N ALA A 189 19.77 8.92 15.76
CA ALA A 189 18.53 9.38 15.14
C ALA A 189 18.77 10.32 13.94
N GLU A 190 19.65 11.33 14.09
CA GLU A 190 19.95 12.29 13.03
C GLU A 190 20.60 11.61 11.82
N TRP A 191 21.55 10.71 12.08
CA TRP A 191 22.20 9.93 11.04
C TRP A 191 21.21 8.99 10.34
N TYR A 192 20.32 8.35 11.10
CA TYR A 192 19.34 7.41 10.60
C TYR A 192 18.36 8.09 9.64
N LEU A 193 17.76 9.22 10.05
CA LEU A 193 16.82 9.98 9.21
C LEU A 193 17.49 10.60 7.99
N LYS A 194 18.76 11.02 8.11
CA LYS A 194 19.54 11.52 6.97
C LYS A 194 19.87 10.43 5.96
N THR A 195 20.11 9.21 6.44
CA THR A 195 20.47 8.06 5.60
C THR A 195 19.24 7.45 4.93
N TYR A 196 18.12 7.39 5.66
CA TYR A 196 16.87 6.78 5.23
C TYR A 196 15.79 7.86 5.02
N THR A 197 15.84 8.48 3.84
CA THR A 197 14.95 9.60 3.50
C THR A 197 13.48 9.20 3.38
N ASP A 198 13.20 7.94 3.10
CA ASP A 198 11.87 7.34 3.12
C ASP A 198 11.25 7.37 4.53
N VAL A 199 12.05 7.05 5.56
CA VAL A 199 11.64 7.16 6.96
C VAL A 199 11.41 8.62 7.35
N ALA A 200 12.27 9.52 6.88
CA ALA A 200 12.13 10.96 7.13
C ALA A 200 10.90 11.58 6.47
N ALA A 201 10.45 11.03 5.33
CA ALA A 201 9.25 11.50 4.64
C ALA A 201 7.95 11.07 5.33
N HIS A 202 7.98 10.00 6.14
CA HIS A 202 6.83 9.50 6.89
C HIS A 202 6.78 10.11 8.29
N LYS A 203 5.86 11.05 8.52
CA LYS A 203 5.82 11.87 9.75
C LYS A 203 5.84 11.06 11.06
N PRO A 204 5.01 10.01 11.27
CA PRO A 204 5.05 9.23 12.50
C PRO A 204 6.42 8.59 12.78
N SER A 205 7.10 8.13 11.74
CA SER A 205 8.42 7.48 11.85
C SER A 205 9.56 8.50 11.99
N ALA A 206 9.41 9.68 11.40
CA ALA A 206 10.32 10.80 11.58
C ALA A 206 10.30 11.33 13.02
N ASP A 207 9.12 11.35 13.66
CA ASP A 207 8.96 11.77 15.05
C ASP A 207 9.59 10.74 16.03
N ASN A 208 9.56 9.44 15.71
CA ASN A 208 10.12 8.37 16.56
C ASN A 208 11.03 7.39 15.77
N PRO A 209 12.26 7.80 15.40
CA PRO A 209 13.13 7.00 14.54
C PRO A 209 13.68 5.73 15.21
N ALA A 210 13.88 5.74 16.54
CA ALA A 210 14.31 4.55 17.28
C ALA A 210 13.22 3.48 17.31
N GLU A 211 11.96 3.90 17.46
CA GLU A 211 10.79 3.02 17.39
C GLU A 211 10.67 2.39 16.00
N HIS A 212 10.79 3.19 14.94
CA HIS A 212 10.86 2.66 13.57
C HIS A 212 11.98 1.64 13.41
N TYR A 213 13.16 1.91 13.95
CA TYR A 213 14.27 0.95 13.84
C TYR A 213 13.98 -0.37 14.56
N VAL A 214 13.42 -0.33 15.78
CA VAL A 214 13.06 -1.53 16.55
C VAL A 214 12.00 -2.35 15.82
N LEU A 215 10.98 -1.68 15.29
CA LEU A 215 9.83 -2.32 14.64
C LEU A 215 10.10 -2.78 13.22
N TYR A 216 10.93 -2.08 12.43
CA TYR A 216 11.12 -2.40 11.01
C TYR A 216 12.58 -2.40 10.61
N GLY A 217 13.28 -1.29 10.88
CA GLY A 217 14.58 -1.02 10.31
C GLY A 217 15.61 -2.12 10.58
N GLY A 218 15.62 -2.68 11.79
CA GLY A 218 16.52 -3.78 12.13
C GLY A 218 16.24 -5.06 11.34
N PHE A 219 14.98 -5.40 11.09
CA PHE A 219 14.57 -6.58 10.32
C PHE A 219 14.81 -6.43 8.82
N GLU A 220 14.64 -5.22 8.30
CA GLU A 220 15.03 -4.85 6.94
C GLU A 220 16.57 -4.80 6.75
N GLY A 221 17.34 -5.00 7.82
CA GLY A 221 18.80 -4.95 7.80
C GLY A 221 19.37 -3.53 7.65
N ARG A 222 18.57 -2.49 7.92
CA ARG A 222 19.02 -1.10 8.01
C ARG A 222 19.93 -0.92 9.21
N ASN A 223 20.90 -0.02 9.09
CA ASN A 223 21.86 0.23 10.16
C ASN A 223 21.30 1.30 11.11
N PRO A 224 21.36 1.11 12.44
CA PRO A 224 20.90 2.10 13.43
C PRO A 224 21.85 3.30 13.53
N GLY A 225 23.07 3.14 13.06
CA GLY A 225 24.13 4.15 13.10
C GLY A 225 25.47 3.57 12.62
N PRO A 226 26.53 4.40 12.54
CA PRO A 226 27.85 3.95 12.10
C PRO A 226 28.51 2.89 13.01
N GLY A 227 28.02 2.74 14.25
CA GLY A 227 28.58 1.84 15.26
C GLY A 227 28.16 0.38 15.11
N PHE A 228 27.10 0.10 14.35
CA PHE A 228 26.50 -1.23 14.24
C PHE A 228 26.04 -1.52 12.81
N ASP A 229 26.31 -2.73 12.34
CA ASP A 229 25.93 -3.19 11.00
C ASP A 229 24.92 -4.33 11.15
N SER A 230 23.63 -4.00 11.05
CA SER A 230 22.52 -4.93 11.24
C SER A 230 22.54 -6.05 10.22
N SER A 231 22.82 -5.68 8.98
CA SER A 231 22.97 -6.59 7.85
C SER A 231 24.07 -7.62 8.09
N PHE A 232 25.25 -7.18 8.55
CA PHE A 232 26.35 -8.06 8.94
C PHE A 232 25.98 -8.94 10.13
N TYR A 233 25.33 -8.35 11.14
CA TYR A 233 24.96 -9.05 12.36
C TYR A 233 24.00 -10.20 12.06
N LEU A 234 22.94 -9.96 11.28
CA LEU A 234 21.97 -10.98 10.87
C LEU A 234 22.59 -12.09 10.02
N ARG A 235 23.50 -11.74 9.09
CA ARG A 235 24.19 -12.75 8.27
C ARG A 235 25.13 -13.65 9.08
N THR A 236 25.76 -13.08 10.11
CA THR A 236 26.74 -13.79 10.95
C THR A 236 26.05 -14.64 12.01
N ASN A 237 24.87 -14.21 12.45
CA ASN A 237 24.10 -14.82 13.54
C ASN A 237 22.76 -15.35 13.01
N LYS A 238 22.80 -16.55 12.42
CA LYS A 238 21.60 -17.16 11.82
C LYS A 238 20.48 -17.43 12.83
N ASP A 239 20.84 -17.77 14.07
CA ASP A 239 19.91 -17.92 15.19
C ASP A 239 19.06 -16.66 15.40
N VAL A 240 19.67 -15.48 15.25
CA VAL A 240 18.99 -14.19 15.39
C VAL A 240 18.07 -13.92 14.19
N LEU A 241 18.52 -14.29 12.99
CA LEU A 241 17.73 -14.15 11.77
C LEU A 241 16.51 -15.10 11.76
N ASP A 242 16.73 -16.37 12.07
CA ASP A 242 15.71 -17.41 12.08
C ASP A 242 14.70 -17.19 13.23
N GLY A 243 15.19 -16.72 14.37
CA GLY A 243 14.37 -16.29 15.51
C GLY A 243 13.60 -14.99 15.27
N LYS A 244 13.82 -14.30 14.13
CA LYS A 244 13.21 -13.01 13.79
C LYS A 244 13.33 -11.99 14.93
N VAL A 245 14.54 -11.87 15.47
CA VAL A 245 14.86 -10.91 16.54
C VAL A 245 15.44 -9.64 15.94
N ASN A 246 15.10 -8.49 16.51
CA ASN A 246 15.77 -7.25 16.11
C ASN A 246 17.28 -7.36 16.44
N PRO A 247 18.18 -7.14 15.46
CA PRO A 247 19.60 -7.45 15.62
C PRO A 247 20.29 -6.60 16.68
N LEU A 248 19.94 -5.31 16.79
CA LEU A 248 20.56 -4.45 17.81
C LEU A 248 20.01 -4.75 19.20
N VAL A 249 18.70 -5.01 19.32
CA VAL A 249 18.10 -5.41 20.61
C VAL A 249 18.77 -6.68 21.12
N HIS A 250 18.91 -7.70 20.26
CA HIS A 250 19.61 -8.93 20.61
C HIS A 250 21.07 -8.66 20.98
N TYR A 251 21.77 -7.82 20.21
CA TYR A 251 23.17 -7.50 20.50
C TYR A 251 23.33 -6.87 21.89
N LEU A 252 22.46 -5.93 22.25
CA LEU A 252 22.51 -5.23 23.54
C LEU A 252 22.15 -6.13 24.72
N ARG A 253 21.21 -7.07 24.56
CA ARG A 253 20.79 -7.96 25.65
C ARG A 253 21.71 -9.16 25.84
N PHE A 254 22.16 -9.78 24.74
CA PHE A 254 22.90 -11.05 24.77
C PHE A 254 24.23 -10.96 24.02
N GLY A 255 24.22 -10.35 22.83
CA GLY A 255 25.37 -10.40 21.93
C GLY A 255 26.66 -9.81 22.51
N GLN A 256 26.57 -8.77 23.35
CA GLN A 256 27.73 -8.21 24.06
C GLN A 256 28.34 -9.20 25.05
N ALA A 257 27.51 -9.87 25.87
CA ALA A 257 27.97 -10.88 26.82
C ALA A 257 28.54 -12.12 26.12
N GLU A 258 27.99 -12.45 24.94
CA GLU A 258 28.43 -13.56 24.09
C GLU A 258 29.64 -13.21 23.21
N ASN A 259 30.22 -12.01 23.33
CA ASN A 259 31.34 -11.52 22.52
C ASN A 259 31.07 -11.55 20.99
N ARG A 260 29.81 -11.38 20.58
CA ARG A 260 29.44 -11.26 19.17
C ARG A 260 29.94 -9.92 18.61
N LYS A 261 30.24 -9.87 17.30
CA LYS A 261 30.72 -8.66 16.66
C LYS A 261 29.56 -7.81 16.13
N ALA A 262 29.51 -6.54 16.53
CA ALA A 262 28.53 -5.55 16.06
C ALA A 262 28.70 -5.15 14.58
N ARG A 263 29.92 -5.25 14.04
CA ARG A 263 30.26 -4.81 12.69
C ARG A 263 31.50 -5.56 12.19
N PRO A 264 31.75 -5.61 10.87
CA PRO A 264 32.96 -6.23 10.33
C PRO A 264 34.22 -5.47 10.78
N ASP A 265 35.27 -6.24 11.03
CA ASP A 265 36.56 -5.77 11.51
C ASP A 265 37.33 -5.15 10.34
N ASN A 266 37.41 -3.83 10.27
CA ASN A 266 38.04 -3.13 9.13
C ASN A 266 39.58 -3.10 9.21
N THR A 267 40.19 -3.96 10.03
CA THR A 267 41.61 -3.95 10.40
C THR A 267 42.53 -4.72 9.44
N LYS A 268 42.06 -5.18 8.28
CA LYS A 268 42.89 -5.91 7.30
C LYS A 268 42.84 -5.35 5.88
N VAL A 269 43.35 -4.13 5.68
CA VAL A 269 43.96 -3.73 4.39
C VAL A 269 45.20 -2.87 4.65
N LYS A 270 46.27 -3.51 5.13
CA LYS A 270 47.64 -3.07 4.86
C LYS A 270 48.51 -4.32 4.72
N LYS A 271 48.76 -4.72 3.48
CA LYS A 271 50.01 -5.36 3.05
C LYS A 271 50.15 -5.17 1.56
#